data_AF-A0A524A3D4-F1
#
_entry.id   AF-A0A524A3D4-F1
#
_cell.length_a   1.000
_cell.length_b   1.000
_cell.length_c   1.000
_cell.angle_alpha   90.00
_cell.angle_beta   90.00
_cell.angle_gamma   90.00
#
_symmetry.space_group_name_H-M   'P 1'
#
loop_
_entity.id
_entity.type
_entity.pdbx_description
1 polymer ?
#
loop_
_entity_poly.entity_id
_entity_poly.type
_entity_poly.pdbx_seq_one_letter_code
_entity_poly.pdbx_strand_id
1 'polypeptide(L)'
;MDERGEIVPPDRYLLLFVREALRDGPAKVVFEVRCSESLFEGVTKYGGIPVMSKCGNTAILPRMRQEKAVLGGELSGHIFFNDPPIDFDDALFAACRLLEYVAASDQALSAMLDEVWSGLPEYVSSPELRIPCPDFRKTEIVEKLRQAFIDKYKVIDIDGARIYFDEGTWALVRASNTQPRLSLRFEARTEKQLATIKNELRRELAKYLPDVEF
;
A
#
# COMPACT_ATOMS: atom_id res chain seq x y z
N MET A 1 -6.24 -15.92 -7.65
CA MET A 1 -5.36 -17.04 -8.01
C MET A 1 -5.18 -17.00 -9.52
N ASP A 2 -4.00 -17.27 -10.03
CA ASP A 2 -3.77 -17.37 -11.47
C ASP A 2 -4.04 -18.79 -12.01
N GLU A 3 -3.78 -19.03 -13.29
CA GLU A 3 -4.00 -20.33 -13.92
C GLU A 3 -3.04 -21.43 -13.45
N ARG A 4 -1.99 -21.08 -12.69
CA ARG A 4 -1.00 -22.02 -12.14
C ARG A 4 -1.34 -22.46 -10.72
N GLY A 5 -2.37 -21.85 -10.12
CA GLY A 5 -2.74 -22.09 -8.73
C GLY A 5 -2.04 -21.16 -7.73
N GLU A 6 -1.34 -20.13 -8.20
CA GLU A 6 -0.60 -19.21 -7.33
C GLU A 6 -1.52 -18.09 -6.80
N ILE A 7 -1.38 -17.79 -5.51
CA ILE A 7 -2.09 -16.65 -4.91
C ILE A 7 -1.38 -15.37 -5.32
N VAL A 8 -2.09 -14.52 -6.07
CA VAL A 8 -1.60 -13.21 -6.51
C VAL A 8 -1.83 -12.17 -5.40
N PRO A 9 -0.78 -11.51 -4.89
CA PRO A 9 -0.92 -10.48 -3.87
C PRO A 9 -1.72 -9.25 -4.36
N PRO A 10 -2.40 -8.52 -3.46
CA PRO A 10 -3.17 -7.32 -3.81
C PRO A 10 -2.42 -6.26 -4.57
N ASP A 11 -1.23 -5.87 -4.09
CA ASP A 11 -0.39 -4.91 -4.80
C ASP A 11 -0.16 -5.37 -6.27
N ARG A 12 0.03 -6.68 -6.50
CA ARG A 12 0.28 -7.25 -7.83
C ARG A 12 -0.88 -7.10 -8.80
N TYR A 13 -2.07 -7.56 -8.43
CA TYR A 13 -3.21 -7.44 -9.34
C TYR A 13 -3.75 -6.01 -9.42
N LEU A 14 -3.56 -5.17 -8.39
CA LEU A 14 -3.96 -3.76 -8.44
C LEU A 14 -3.27 -3.03 -9.59
N LEU A 15 -2.00 -3.33 -9.83
CA LEU A 15 -1.27 -2.73 -10.95
C LEU A 15 -1.84 -3.14 -12.32
N LEU A 16 -2.39 -4.34 -12.44
CA LEU A 16 -3.12 -4.74 -13.66
C LEU A 16 -4.34 -3.85 -13.86
N PHE A 17 -5.16 -3.63 -12.82
CA PHE A 17 -6.29 -2.69 -12.90
C PHE A 17 -5.84 -1.26 -13.23
N VAL A 18 -4.70 -0.82 -12.71
CA VAL A 18 -4.11 0.50 -13.04
C VAL A 18 -3.79 0.64 -14.51
N ARG A 19 -3.08 -0.33 -15.10
CA ARG A 19 -2.76 -0.31 -16.54
C ARG A 19 -4.03 -0.16 -17.37
N GLU A 20 -5.06 -0.94 -17.02
CA GLU A 20 -6.34 -0.94 -17.74
C GLU A 20 -7.09 0.38 -17.58
N ALA A 21 -7.13 0.95 -16.37
CA ALA A 21 -7.79 2.23 -16.08
C ALA A 21 -7.09 3.45 -16.71
N LEU A 22 -5.83 3.32 -17.13
CA LEU A 22 -5.03 4.40 -17.74
C LEU A 22 -4.92 4.29 -19.27
N ARG A 23 -5.62 3.35 -19.91
CA ARG A 23 -5.59 3.17 -21.37
C ARG A 23 -6.05 4.40 -22.14
N ASP A 24 -7.00 5.14 -21.59
CA ASP A 24 -7.56 6.35 -22.22
C ASP A 24 -6.77 7.63 -21.89
N GLY A 25 -5.69 7.51 -21.11
CA GLY A 25 -4.75 8.59 -20.83
C GLY A 25 -4.40 8.78 -19.35
N PRO A 26 -3.55 9.77 -19.05
CA PRO A 26 -3.12 10.08 -17.69
C PRO A 26 -4.28 10.40 -16.74
N ALA A 27 -4.35 9.70 -15.62
CA ALA A 27 -5.32 9.96 -14.56
C ALA A 27 -4.72 9.68 -13.18
N LYS A 28 -5.42 10.12 -12.13
CA LYS A 28 -5.03 9.86 -10.74
C LYS A 28 -5.52 8.50 -10.29
N VAL A 29 -4.71 7.82 -9.49
CA VAL A 29 -5.04 6.55 -8.82
C VAL A 29 -4.75 6.68 -7.33
N VAL A 30 -5.67 6.21 -6.48
CA VAL A 30 -5.56 6.35 -5.02
C VAL A 30 -5.21 5.02 -4.35
N PHE A 31 -4.13 4.97 -3.57
CA PHE A 31 -3.77 3.79 -2.78
C PHE A 31 -3.56 4.12 -1.31
N GLU A 32 -3.83 3.14 -0.43
CA GLU A 32 -3.59 3.33 0.99
C GLU A 32 -2.08 3.42 1.34
N VAL A 33 -1.79 4.05 2.48
CA VAL A 33 -0.43 4.20 3.04
C VAL A 33 0.35 2.90 3.24
N ARG A 34 -0.31 1.73 3.26
CA ARG A 34 0.38 0.44 3.45
C ARG A 34 0.91 -0.15 2.16
N CYS A 35 0.41 0.23 0.99
CA CYS A 35 0.79 -0.36 -0.29
C CYS A 35 2.30 -0.19 -0.56
N SER A 36 2.87 -1.18 -1.26
CA SER A 36 4.26 -1.18 -1.70
C SER A 36 4.59 0.06 -2.52
N GLU A 37 5.81 0.60 -2.38
CA GLU A 37 6.31 1.70 -3.21
C GLU A 37 6.28 1.33 -4.70
N SER A 38 6.50 0.05 -5.03
CA SER A 38 6.45 -0.45 -6.41
C SER A 38 5.09 -0.24 -7.08
N LEU A 39 4.00 -0.26 -6.29
CA LEU A 39 2.67 0.03 -6.82
C LEU A 39 2.53 1.51 -7.22
N PHE A 40 3.10 2.44 -6.44
CA PHE A 40 3.12 3.87 -6.76
C PHE A 40 4.04 4.17 -7.96
N GLU A 41 5.20 3.52 -8.03
CA GLU A 41 6.09 3.56 -9.21
C GLU A 41 5.39 3.00 -10.46
N GLY A 42 4.61 1.93 -10.30
CA GLY A 42 3.78 1.33 -11.34
C GLY A 42 2.74 2.27 -11.93
N VAL A 43 2.02 3.03 -11.10
CA VAL A 43 1.11 4.07 -11.60
C VAL A 43 1.84 5.07 -12.48
N THR A 44 3.03 5.50 -12.06
CA THR A 44 3.85 6.45 -12.82
C THR A 44 4.35 5.85 -14.14
N LYS A 45 4.78 4.58 -14.13
CA LYS A 45 5.17 3.81 -15.33
C LYS A 45 4.06 3.79 -16.39
N TYR A 46 2.80 3.68 -15.96
CA TYR A 46 1.63 3.69 -16.86
C TYR A 46 1.08 5.09 -17.16
N GLY A 47 1.85 6.15 -16.88
CA GLY A 47 1.47 7.54 -17.20
C GLY A 47 0.43 8.14 -16.24
N GLY A 48 0.12 7.46 -15.15
CA GLY A 48 -0.79 7.93 -14.12
C GLY A 48 -0.11 8.80 -13.06
N ILE A 49 -0.94 9.33 -12.16
CA ILE A 49 -0.50 10.13 -11.00
C ILE A 49 -0.91 9.40 -9.72
N PRO A 50 0.04 8.82 -8.97
CA PRO A 50 -0.30 8.13 -7.75
C PRO A 50 -0.65 9.10 -6.62
N VAL A 51 -1.68 8.77 -5.85
CA VAL A 51 -2.11 9.54 -4.68
C VAL A 51 -2.22 8.63 -3.48
N MET A 52 -1.48 8.95 -2.42
CA MET A 52 -1.55 8.19 -1.16
C MET A 52 -2.73 8.67 -0.30
N SER A 53 -3.46 7.73 0.29
CA SER A 53 -4.57 8.00 1.21
C SER A 53 -4.46 7.19 2.49
N LYS A 54 -5.26 7.56 3.50
CA LYS A 54 -5.40 6.76 4.71
C LYS A 54 -6.01 5.39 4.38
N CYS A 55 -5.75 4.42 5.22
CA CYS A 55 -6.31 3.08 5.14
C CYS A 55 -7.81 3.08 5.47
N GLY A 56 -8.57 2.25 4.77
CA GLY A 56 -10.00 2.03 4.95
C GLY A 56 -10.86 2.68 3.87
N ASN A 57 -11.93 2.00 3.48
CA ASN A 57 -12.96 2.49 2.54
C ASN A 57 -13.41 3.94 2.86
N THR A 58 -13.65 4.24 4.14
CA THR A 58 -14.07 5.59 4.59
C THR A 58 -13.04 6.70 4.32
N ALA A 59 -11.83 6.36 3.90
CA ALA A 59 -10.80 7.29 3.46
C ALA A 59 -10.52 7.20 1.95
N ILE A 60 -10.50 6.00 1.34
CA ILE A 60 -10.21 5.84 -0.09
C ILE A 60 -11.26 6.52 -0.96
N LEU A 61 -12.55 6.21 -0.77
CA LEU A 61 -13.60 6.71 -1.65
C LEU A 61 -13.74 8.25 -1.59
N PRO A 62 -13.76 8.92 -0.41
CA PRO A 62 -13.73 10.38 -0.36
C PRO A 62 -12.48 10.98 -1.02
N ARG A 63 -11.31 10.34 -0.86
CA ARG A 63 -10.08 10.80 -1.51
C ARG A 63 -10.16 10.67 -3.03
N MET A 64 -10.70 9.58 -3.55
CA MET A 64 -10.93 9.42 -5.00
C MET A 64 -11.83 10.52 -5.56
N ARG A 65 -12.94 10.83 -4.87
CA ARG A 65 -13.85 11.92 -5.28
C ARG A 65 -13.15 13.28 -5.27
N GLN A 66 -12.40 13.58 -4.21
CA GLN A 66 -11.63 14.83 -4.09
C GLN A 66 -10.61 14.97 -5.23
N GLU A 67 -9.93 13.87 -5.56
CA GLU A 67 -8.85 13.86 -6.55
C GLU A 67 -9.35 13.66 -7.98
N LYS A 68 -10.62 13.28 -8.18
CA LYS A 68 -11.16 12.79 -9.45
C LYS A 68 -10.35 11.60 -9.98
N ALA A 69 -10.00 10.68 -9.09
CA ALA A 69 -9.24 9.48 -9.42
C ALA A 69 -10.11 8.47 -10.18
N VAL A 70 -9.50 7.72 -11.10
CA VAL A 70 -10.19 6.70 -11.92
C VAL A 70 -10.29 5.35 -11.21
N LEU A 71 -9.36 5.09 -10.30
CA LEU A 71 -9.23 3.83 -9.56
C LEU A 71 -8.72 4.11 -8.15
N GLY A 72 -9.15 3.29 -7.20
CA GLY A 72 -8.58 3.22 -5.88
C GLY A 72 -8.36 1.79 -5.41
N GLY A 73 -7.46 1.58 -4.46
CA GLY A 73 -7.17 0.25 -3.93
C GLY A 73 -6.54 0.23 -2.55
N GLU A 74 -6.66 -0.91 -1.89
CA GLU A 74 -6.07 -1.19 -0.57
C GLU A 74 -5.28 -2.50 -0.57
N LEU A 75 -4.30 -2.64 0.35
CA LEU A 75 -3.54 -3.89 0.52
C LEU A 75 -4.43 -5.04 1.00
N SER A 76 -5.57 -4.75 1.63
CA SER A 76 -6.57 -5.76 1.99
C SER A 76 -7.30 -6.35 0.77
N GLY A 77 -7.12 -5.77 -0.42
CA GLY A 77 -7.73 -6.23 -1.67
C GLY A 77 -9.04 -5.56 -2.04
N HIS A 78 -9.45 -4.52 -1.32
CA HIS A 78 -10.57 -3.68 -1.73
C HIS A 78 -10.16 -2.85 -2.96
N ILE A 79 -11.04 -2.80 -3.96
CA ILE A 79 -10.83 -2.07 -5.22
C ILE A 79 -12.04 -1.18 -5.47
N PHE A 80 -11.79 0.07 -5.82
CA PHE A 80 -12.79 1.10 -6.05
C PHE A 80 -12.69 1.58 -7.50
N PHE A 81 -13.79 1.58 -8.22
CA PHE A 81 -13.86 1.99 -9.63
C PHE A 81 -14.61 3.31 -9.76
N ASN A 82 -14.12 4.16 -10.67
CA ASN A 82 -14.82 5.39 -11.05
C ASN A 82 -15.27 5.39 -12.52
N ASP A 83 -15.18 4.23 -13.19
CA ASP A 83 -15.70 3.99 -14.52
C ASP A 83 -16.26 2.56 -14.65
N PRO A 84 -17.59 2.37 -14.57
CA PRO A 84 -18.57 3.37 -14.14
C PRO A 84 -18.36 3.78 -12.68
N PRO A 85 -18.86 4.95 -12.24
CA PRO A 85 -18.75 5.36 -10.84
C PRO A 85 -19.53 4.43 -9.90
N ILE A 86 -18.82 3.84 -8.93
CA ILE A 86 -19.41 3.02 -7.86
C ILE A 86 -19.03 3.62 -6.50
N ASP A 87 -20.02 3.78 -5.63
CA ASP A 87 -19.85 4.42 -4.31
C ASP A 87 -19.41 3.45 -3.19
N PHE A 88 -18.82 2.32 -3.57
CA PHE A 88 -18.33 1.28 -2.68
C PHE A 88 -17.28 0.43 -3.39
N ASP A 89 -16.50 -0.32 -2.62
CA ASP A 89 -15.65 -1.39 -3.15
C ASP A 89 -16.50 -2.61 -3.53
N ASP A 90 -16.25 -3.18 -4.71
CA ASP A 90 -17.03 -4.31 -5.21
C ASP A 90 -16.11 -5.39 -5.78
N ALA A 91 -15.94 -6.47 -5.00
CA ALA A 91 -15.12 -7.61 -5.38
C ALA A 91 -15.70 -8.42 -6.55
N LEU A 92 -17.03 -8.46 -6.70
CA LEU A 92 -17.67 -9.17 -7.82
C LEU A 92 -17.48 -8.36 -9.10
N PHE A 93 -17.66 -7.04 -9.03
CA PHE A 93 -17.37 -6.17 -10.15
C PHE A 93 -15.89 -6.24 -10.55
N ALA A 94 -14.97 -6.21 -9.58
CA ALA A 94 -13.55 -6.39 -9.84
C ALA A 94 -13.23 -7.74 -10.52
N ALA A 95 -13.89 -8.83 -10.08
CA ALA A 95 -13.75 -10.14 -10.70
C ALA A 95 -14.27 -10.15 -12.16
N CYS A 96 -15.42 -9.51 -12.42
CA CYS A 96 -15.94 -9.35 -13.78
C CYS A 96 -14.98 -8.56 -14.67
N ARG A 97 -14.43 -7.43 -14.18
CA ARG A 97 -13.43 -6.64 -14.91
C ARG A 97 -12.16 -7.44 -15.18
N LEU A 98 -11.68 -8.21 -14.21
CA LEU A 98 -10.52 -9.09 -14.42
C LEU A 98 -10.79 -10.13 -15.51
N LEU A 99 -11.96 -10.79 -15.48
CA LEU A 99 -12.36 -11.75 -16.51
C LEU A 99 -12.48 -11.10 -17.88
N GLU A 100 -13.00 -9.88 -17.96
CA GLU A 100 -13.06 -9.09 -19.19
C GLU A 100 -11.66 -8.83 -19.75
N TYR A 101 -10.70 -8.41 -18.90
CA TYR A 101 -9.31 -8.17 -19.32
C TYR A 101 -8.61 -9.43 -19.81
N VAL A 102 -8.83 -10.56 -19.13
CA VAL A 102 -8.29 -11.87 -19.52
C VAL A 102 -8.94 -12.35 -20.83
N ALA A 103 -10.26 -12.22 -20.97
CA ALA A 103 -10.97 -12.65 -22.18
C ALA A 103 -10.64 -11.79 -23.42
N ALA A 104 -10.25 -10.53 -23.21
CA ALA A 104 -9.80 -9.63 -24.27
C ALA A 104 -8.31 -9.80 -24.64
N SER A 105 -7.57 -10.67 -23.94
CA SER A 105 -6.15 -10.92 -24.14
C SER A 105 -5.91 -12.34 -24.64
N ASP A 106 -4.90 -12.51 -25.49
CA ASP A 106 -4.40 -13.85 -25.87
C ASP A 106 -3.37 -14.41 -24.85
N GLN A 107 -3.11 -13.69 -23.76
CA GLN A 107 -2.15 -14.06 -22.72
C GLN A 107 -2.83 -14.74 -21.52
N ALA A 108 -2.09 -15.65 -20.88
CA ALA A 108 -2.45 -16.14 -19.56
C ALA A 108 -2.34 -15.03 -18.49
N LEU A 109 -3.10 -15.15 -17.39
CA LEU A 109 -3.11 -14.14 -16.34
C LEU A 109 -1.71 -13.94 -15.72
N SER A 110 -0.96 -15.03 -15.50
CA SER A 110 0.42 -14.92 -15.00
C SER A 110 1.29 -14.03 -15.91
N ALA A 111 1.15 -14.17 -17.23
CA ALA A 111 1.95 -13.42 -18.20
C ALA A 111 1.54 -11.94 -18.24
N MET A 112 0.25 -11.64 -18.12
CA MET A 112 -0.24 -10.27 -17.98
C MET A 112 0.31 -9.62 -16.70
N LEU A 113 0.35 -10.36 -15.60
CA LEU A 113 0.93 -9.89 -14.34
C LEU A 113 2.44 -9.66 -14.48
N ASP A 114 3.19 -10.59 -15.05
CA ASP A 114 4.63 -10.42 -15.27
C ASP A 114 4.92 -9.20 -16.15
N GLU A 115 4.11 -8.96 -17.19
CA GLU A 115 4.23 -7.78 -18.04
C GLU A 115 4.00 -6.48 -17.26
N VAL A 116 2.96 -6.42 -16.42
CA VAL A 116 2.69 -5.17 -15.69
C VAL A 116 3.78 -4.83 -14.68
N TRP A 117 4.41 -5.86 -14.13
CA TRP A 117 5.51 -5.73 -13.17
C TRP A 117 6.88 -5.57 -13.81
N SER A 118 7.04 -5.92 -15.08
CA SER A 118 8.33 -5.86 -15.78
C SER A 118 8.95 -4.47 -15.73
N GLY A 119 10.21 -4.37 -15.34
CA GLY A 119 10.95 -3.11 -15.23
C GLY A 119 10.59 -2.24 -14.02
N LEU A 120 9.65 -2.66 -13.16
CA LEU A 120 9.51 -2.07 -11.84
C LEU A 120 10.57 -2.61 -10.91
N PRO A 121 11.09 -1.77 -10.00
CA PRO A 121 12.13 -2.24 -9.13
C PRO A 121 11.54 -3.10 -7.99
N GLU A 122 12.30 -4.13 -7.62
CA GLU A 122 11.88 -5.11 -6.63
C GLU A 122 12.17 -4.61 -5.21
N TYR A 123 11.30 -5.03 -4.28
CA TYR A 123 11.43 -4.72 -2.87
C TYR A 123 11.22 -5.95 -2.01
N VAL A 124 11.95 -5.98 -0.90
CA VAL A 124 11.67 -6.88 0.20
C VAL A 124 10.71 -6.18 1.15
N SER A 125 9.56 -6.81 1.40
CA SER A 125 8.48 -6.28 2.22
C SER A 125 8.25 -7.19 3.42
N SER A 126 8.03 -6.63 4.61
CA SER A 126 7.54 -7.41 5.75
C SER A 126 6.05 -7.72 5.60
N PRO A 127 5.53 -8.79 6.24
CA PRO A 127 4.09 -8.86 6.52
C PRO A 127 3.66 -7.67 7.41
N GLU A 128 2.35 -7.48 7.55
CA GLU A 128 1.83 -6.57 8.56
C GLU A 128 2.12 -7.14 9.96
N LEU A 129 2.88 -6.39 10.76
CA LEU A 129 3.22 -6.73 12.13
C LEU A 129 2.26 -6.03 13.09
N ARG A 130 1.71 -6.78 14.05
CA ARG A 130 0.70 -6.28 15.00
C ARG A 130 1.22 -6.30 16.43
N ILE A 131 1.74 -5.16 16.88
CA ILE A 131 2.37 -5.02 18.20
C ILE A 131 1.31 -4.68 19.25
N PRO A 132 1.16 -5.46 20.34
CA PRO A 132 0.29 -5.11 21.46
C PRO A 132 0.58 -3.70 21.99
N CYS A 133 -0.46 -2.86 22.05
CA CYS A 133 -0.36 -1.53 22.62
C CYS A 133 -1.73 -1.09 23.15
N PRO A 134 -1.85 -0.74 24.44
CA PRO A 134 -3.11 -0.26 25.01
C PRO A 134 -3.66 0.95 24.25
N ASP A 135 -4.99 0.99 24.05
CA ASP A 135 -5.64 2.01 23.23
C ASP A 135 -5.30 3.44 23.64
N PHE A 136 -5.26 3.70 24.96
CA PHE A 136 -4.95 5.01 25.53
C PHE A 136 -3.51 5.49 25.25
N ARG A 137 -2.61 4.60 24.77
CA ARG A 137 -1.21 4.93 24.45
C ARG A 137 -0.91 4.98 22.95
N LYS A 138 -1.70 4.31 22.10
CA LYS A 138 -1.34 4.11 20.68
C LYS A 138 -1.05 5.41 19.96
N THR A 139 -1.97 6.38 20.05
CA THR A 139 -1.86 7.66 19.35
C THR A 139 -0.67 8.48 19.85
N GLU A 140 -0.46 8.51 21.17
CA GLU A 140 0.68 9.19 21.79
C GLU A 140 2.01 8.59 21.31
N ILE A 141 2.13 7.26 21.28
CA ILE A 141 3.35 6.57 20.85
C ILE A 141 3.63 6.83 19.38
N VAL A 142 2.61 6.75 18.51
CA VAL A 142 2.76 7.06 17.08
C VAL A 142 3.25 8.50 16.88
N GLU A 143 2.70 9.46 17.62
CA GLU A 143 3.13 10.85 17.54
C GLU A 143 4.58 11.06 18.01
N LYS A 144 4.96 10.37 19.10
CA LYS A 144 6.36 10.39 19.59
C LYS A 144 7.34 9.79 18.57
N LEU A 145 6.95 8.71 17.90
CA LEU A 145 7.73 8.15 16.80
C LEU A 145 7.81 9.14 15.64
N ARG A 146 6.68 9.72 15.19
CA ARG A 146 6.65 10.73 14.13
C ARG A 146 7.65 11.86 14.43
N GLN A 147 7.60 12.42 15.64
CA GLN A 147 8.49 13.51 16.06
C GLN A 147 9.97 13.10 16.13
N ALA A 148 10.28 11.85 16.48
CA ALA A 148 11.66 11.36 16.54
C ALA A 148 12.33 11.27 15.16
N PHE A 149 11.54 11.15 14.08
CA PHE A 149 12.03 10.93 12.72
C PHE A 149 11.79 12.12 11.76
N ILE A 150 10.80 12.99 12.02
CA ILE A 150 10.40 14.07 11.09
C ILE A 150 11.51 15.07 10.75
N ASP A 151 12.43 15.33 11.69
CA ASP A 151 13.54 16.26 11.48
C ASP A 151 14.70 15.65 10.68
N LYS A 152 14.71 14.32 10.50
CA LYS A 152 15.80 13.55 9.87
C LYS A 152 15.39 12.93 8.53
N TYR A 153 14.11 12.61 8.37
CA TYR A 153 13.60 11.82 7.28
C TYR A 153 12.33 12.45 6.73
N LYS A 154 12.02 12.16 5.46
CA LYS A 154 10.70 12.43 4.92
C LYS A 154 9.70 11.52 5.63
N VAL A 155 8.66 12.10 6.21
CA VAL A 155 7.56 11.35 6.84
C VAL A 155 6.25 11.75 6.19
N ILE A 156 5.48 10.75 5.76
CA ILE A 156 4.08 10.91 5.38
C ILE A 156 3.24 10.53 6.60
N ASP A 157 2.52 11.49 7.17
CA ASP A 157 1.81 11.38 8.44
C ASP A 157 0.27 11.45 8.30
N ILE A 158 -0.25 11.13 7.10
CA ILE A 158 -1.69 11.13 6.85
C ILE A 158 -2.44 10.08 7.68
N ASP A 159 -1.77 8.98 8.01
CA ASP A 159 -2.32 7.85 8.76
C ASP A 159 -1.17 7.10 9.45
N GLY A 160 -0.84 7.55 10.66
CA GLY A 160 0.35 7.13 11.39
C GLY A 160 1.60 7.87 10.92
N ALA A 161 2.73 7.18 10.82
CA ALA A 161 3.97 7.72 10.28
C ALA A 161 4.61 6.72 9.30
N ARG A 162 4.59 7.04 8.01
CA ARG A 162 5.38 6.36 6.96
C ARG A 162 6.69 7.12 6.79
N ILE A 163 7.76 6.60 7.37
CA ILE A 163 9.09 7.20 7.44
C ILE A 163 9.94 6.64 6.30
N TYR A 164 10.44 7.50 5.43
CA TYR A 164 11.33 7.15 4.33
C TYR A 164 12.79 7.33 4.77
N PHE A 165 13.50 6.22 4.92
CA PHE A 165 14.93 6.19 5.27
C PHE A 165 15.83 6.41 4.05
N ASP A 166 15.33 6.04 2.87
CA ASP A 166 15.95 6.25 1.57
C ASP A 166 14.88 6.12 0.47
N GLU A 167 15.24 6.34 -0.79
CA GLU A 167 14.38 6.07 -1.94
C GLU A 167 13.97 4.59 -1.96
N GLY A 168 12.65 4.34 -1.86
CA GLY A 168 12.10 2.99 -1.82
C GLY A 168 12.40 2.20 -0.53
N THR A 169 12.93 2.84 0.52
CA THR A 169 13.14 2.20 1.82
C THR A 169 12.35 2.94 2.89
N TRP A 170 11.32 2.29 3.45
CA TRP A 170 10.41 2.93 4.38
C TRP A 170 9.93 2.00 5.50
N ALA A 171 9.57 2.61 6.63
CA ALA A 171 8.86 1.97 7.72
C ALA A 171 7.55 2.72 8.02
N LEU A 172 6.48 1.97 8.24
CA LEU A 172 5.18 2.50 8.60
C LEU A 172 4.85 2.07 10.03
N VAL A 173 4.37 3.00 10.84
CA VAL A 173 3.80 2.73 12.16
C VAL A 173 2.45 3.43 12.29
N ARG A 174 1.41 2.68 12.65
CA ARG A 174 0.03 3.17 12.73
C ARG A 174 -0.65 2.69 14.00
N ALA A 175 -1.56 3.50 14.53
CA ALA A 175 -2.53 3.04 15.51
C ALA A 175 -3.62 2.24 14.79
N SER A 176 -3.87 1.00 15.21
CA SER A 176 -5.02 0.25 14.68
C SER A 176 -6.32 0.92 15.14
N ASN A 177 -7.27 1.11 14.22
CA ASN A 177 -8.58 1.70 14.54
C ASN A 177 -9.48 0.73 15.33
N THR A 178 -9.29 -0.57 15.15
CA THR A 178 -10.22 -1.61 15.64
C THR A 178 -9.64 -2.47 16.76
N GLN A 179 -8.33 -2.41 17.00
CA GLN A 179 -7.65 -3.28 17.96
C GLN A 179 -6.64 -2.50 18.81
N PRO A 180 -6.36 -2.93 20.06
CA PRO A 180 -5.29 -2.39 20.91
C PRO A 180 -3.92 -2.86 20.42
N ARG A 181 -3.58 -2.45 19.20
CA ARG A 181 -2.38 -2.83 18.46
C ARG A 181 -1.82 -1.64 17.70
N LEU A 182 -0.50 -1.55 17.63
CA LEU A 182 0.17 -0.80 16.56
C LEU A 182 0.31 -1.73 15.34
N SER A 183 0.04 -1.20 14.14
CA SER A 183 0.25 -1.87 12.87
C SER A 183 1.54 -1.32 12.25
N LEU A 184 2.50 -2.21 11.99
CA LEU A 184 3.80 -1.88 11.41
C LEU A 184 3.98 -2.61 10.07
N ARG A 185 4.58 -1.94 9.09
CA ARG A 185 5.03 -2.57 7.83
C ARG A 185 6.35 -1.93 7.41
N PHE A 186 7.23 -2.73 6.83
CA PHE A 186 8.55 -2.28 6.38
C PHE A 186 8.76 -2.71 4.94
N GLU A 187 9.49 -1.89 4.19
CA GLU A 187 9.90 -2.22 2.83
C GLU A 187 11.27 -1.63 2.54
N ALA A 188 12.10 -2.36 1.80
CA ALA A 188 13.44 -1.93 1.42
C ALA A 188 13.91 -2.60 0.13
N ARG A 189 14.98 -2.08 -0.50
CA ARG A 189 15.60 -2.69 -1.68
C ARG A 189 16.34 -4.00 -1.38
N THR A 190 16.74 -4.22 -0.13
CA THR A 190 17.49 -5.41 0.28
C THR A 190 17.08 -5.88 1.69
N GLU A 191 17.26 -7.17 1.97
CA GLU A 191 17.08 -7.76 3.31
C GLU A 191 17.92 -7.04 4.39
N LYS A 192 19.14 -6.62 4.03
CA LYS A 192 20.04 -5.89 4.93
C LYS A 192 19.47 -4.52 5.31
N GLN A 193 18.94 -3.77 4.34
CA GLN A 193 18.29 -2.49 4.62
C GLN A 193 17.01 -2.69 5.43
N LEU A 194 16.20 -3.71 5.10
CA LEU A 194 14.99 -4.06 5.85
C LEU A 194 15.31 -4.33 7.33
N ALA A 195 16.34 -5.14 7.60
CA ALA A 195 16.80 -5.42 8.96
C ALA A 195 17.29 -4.15 9.68
N THR A 196 17.95 -3.24 8.95
CA THR A 196 18.45 -1.97 9.49
C THR A 196 17.31 -1.08 9.96
N ILE A 197 16.31 -0.82 9.10
CA ILE A 197 15.17 0.05 9.46
C ILE A 197 14.27 -0.57 10.52
N LYS A 198 14.12 -1.91 10.54
CA LYS A 198 13.43 -2.61 11.63
C LYS A 198 14.12 -2.38 12.96
N ASN A 199 15.45 -2.53 13.01
CA ASN A 199 16.24 -2.32 14.21
C ASN A 199 16.19 -0.87 14.70
N GLU A 200 16.18 0.09 13.78
CA GLU A 200 16.09 1.51 14.11
C GLU A 200 14.72 1.87 14.69
N LEU A 201 13.63 1.47 14.04
CA LEU A 201 12.28 1.70 14.56
C LEU A 201 12.05 0.96 15.88
N ARG A 202 12.54 -0.27 16.03
CA ARG A 202 12.43 -1.04 17.28
C ARG A 202 13.13 -0.34 18.43
N ARG A 203 14.33 0.20 18.22
CA ARG A 203 15.08 0.95 19.24
C ARG A 203 14.31 2.18 19.73
N GLU A 204 13.67 2.90 18.81
CA GLU A 204 12.87 4.05 19.17
C GLU A 204 11.57 3.64 19.90
N LEU A 205 10.90 2.61 19.41
CA LEU A 205 9.67 2.08 20.02
C LEU A 205 9.90 1.50 21.42
N ALA A 206 11.07 0.88 21.66
CA ALA A 206 11.45 0.32 22.96
C ALA A 206 11.49 1.36 24.10
N LYS A 207 11.64 2.65 23.79
CA LYS A 207 11.53 3.73 24.79
C LYS A 207 10.13 3.85 25.39
N TYR A 208 9.12 3.34 24.70
CA TYR A 208 7.71 3.41 25.11
C TYR A 208 7.09 2.03 25.37
N LEU A 209 7.60 0.99 24.70
CA LEU A 209 7.21 -0.41 24.83
C LEU A 209 8.49 -1.28 24.99
N PRO A 210 9.05 -1.41 26.20
CA PRO A 210 10.38 -2.00 26.41
C PRO A 210 10.56 -3.43 25.89
N ASP A 211 9.50 -4.24 25.93
CA ASP A 211 9.53 -5.67 25.56
C ASP A 211 9.10 -5.92 24.10
N VAL A 212 9.24 -4.92 23.22
CA VAL A 212 8.80 -5.03 21.83
C VAL A 212 9.78 -5.83 20.97
N GLU A 213 9.27 -6.85 20.26
CA GLU A 213 10.05 -7.72 19.35
C GLU A 213 9.36 -7.86 17.98
N PHE A 214 10.15 -7.77 16.90
CA PHE A 214 9.76 -8.01 15.49
C PHE A 214 10.96 -7.87 14.54
#